data_AF-A0A5B8NQS8-F1
#
_entry.id   AF-A0A5B8NQS8-F1
#
_cell.length_a   1.000
_cell.length_b   1.000
_cell.length_c   1.000
_cell.angle_alpha   90.00
_cell.angle_beta   90.00
_cell.angle_gamma   90.00
#
_symmetry.space_group_name_H-M   'P 1'
#
loop_
_entity.id
_entity.type
_entity.pdbx_description
1 polymer ?
#
loop_
_entity_poly.entity_id
_entity_poly.type
_entity_poly.pdbx_seq_one_letter_code
_entity_poly.pdbx_strand_id
1 'polypeptide(L)' 'MTNNNSLIQQWQSKIRIADSNNILIHCKNCDEEWVNSEPEVTCYQCGSKNLEQIRCWQFPDD' A
#
# COMPACT_ATOMS: atom_id res chain seq x y z
N MET A 1 1.66 35.27 -4.72
CA MET A 1 0.97 34.18 -5.44
C MET A 1 1.75 32.90 -5.17
N THR A 2 1.25 32.06 -4.27
CA THR A 2 1.91 30.79 -3.91
C THR A 2 1.94 29.90 -5.14
N ASN A 3 3.12 29.41 -5.51
CA ASN A 3 3.34 28.61 -6.72
C ASN A 3 2.57 27.27 -6.61
N ASN A 4 1.31 27.25 -7.04
CA ASN A 4 0.41 26.10 -6.95
C ASN A 4 1.02 24.80 -7.53
N ASN A 5 1.88 24.92 -8.54
CA ASN A 5 2.60 23.78 -9.12
C ASN A 5 3.57 23.09 -8.14
N SER A 6 4.28 23.87 -7.31
CA SER A 6 5.20 23.30 -6.30
C SER A 6 4.43 22.50 -5.25
N LEU A 7 3.28 23.02 -4.82
CA LEU A 7 2.42 22.34 -3.84
C LEU A 7 1.84 21.04 -4.42
N ILE A 8 1.36 21.06 -5.66
CA ILE A 8 0.84 19.86 -6.35
C ILE A 8 1.92 18.78 -6.45
N GLN A 9 3.15 19.13 -6.84
CA GLN A 9 4.26 18.18 -6.94
C GLN A 9 4.61 17.55 -5.60
N GLN A 10 4.61 18.33 -4.52
CA GLN A 10 4.84 17.82 -3.17
C GLN A 10 3.77 16.80 -2.76
N TRP A 11 2.50 17.08 -3.01
CA TRP A 11 1.41 16.15 -2.72
C TRP A 11 1.48 14.88 -3.56
N GLN A 12 1.77 14.99 -4.86
CA GLN A 12 1.97 13.83 -5.73
C GLN A 12 3.14 12.95 -5.28
N SER A 13 4.21 13.55 -4.76
CA SER A 13 5.33 12.79 -4.19
C SER A 13 4.91 12.05 -2.93
N LYS A 14 4.16 12.68 -2.02
CA LYS A 14 3.64 12.03 -0.80
C LYS A 14 2.72 10.85 -1.12
N ILE A 15 1.81 11.03 -2.10
CA ILE A 15 0.92 9.95 -2.56
C ILE A 15 1.74 8.77 -3.10
N ARG A 16 2.76 9.04 -3.92
CA ARG A 16 3.59 7.98 -4.50
C ARG A 16 4.35 7.17 -3.44
N ILE A 17 4.80 7.83 -2.38
CA ILE A 17 5.46 7.17 -1.23
C ILE A 17 4.44 6.36 -0.42
N ALA A 18 3.23 6.87 -0.22
CA ALA A 18 2.18 6.12 0.46
C ALA A 18 1.77 4.87 -0.34
N ASP A 19 1.61 5.00 -1.66
CA ASP A 19 1.28 3.91 -2.59
C ASP A 19 2.28 2.74 -2.54
N SER A 20 3.58 3.04 -2.36
CA SER A 20 4.61 2.00 -2.31
C SER A 20 4.69 1.30 -0.96
N ASN A 21 4.18 1.91 0.11
CA ASN A 21 4.33 1.37 1.46
C ASN A 21 3.07 0.70 2.01
N ASN A 22 1.94 0.89 1.34
CA ASN A 22 0.65 0.42 1.83
C ASN A 22 -0.02 -0.46 0.78
N ILE A 23 0.43 -1.70 0.68
CA ILE A 23 -0.22 -2.74 -0.12
C ILE A 23 -0.95 -3.65 0.86
N LEU A 24 -2.28 -3.57 0.88
CA LEU A 24 -3.12 -4.56 1.54
C LEU A 24 -3.05 -5.85 0.75
N ILE A 25 -2.67 -6.92 1.41
CA ILE A 25 -2.56 -8.25 0.86
C ILE A 25 -3.61 -9.12 1.53
N HIS A 26 -4.36 -9.84 0.69
CA HIS A 26 -5.35 -10.81 1.13
C HIS A 26 -5.03 -12.18 0.52
N CYS A 27 -4.85 -13.20 1.36
CA CYS A 27 -4.59 -14.55 0.90
C CYS A 27 -5.89 -15.29 0.57
N LYS A 28 -6.12 -15.57 -0.72
CA LYS A 28 -7.34 -16.27 -1.19
C LYS A 28 -7.46 -17.73 -0.75
N ASN A 29 -6.44 -18.28 -0.08
CA ASN A 29 -6.42 -19.68 0.37
C ASN A 29 -6.72 -19.83 1.87
N CYS A 30 -6.22 -18.91 2.70
CA CYS A 30 -6.37 -19.00 4.15
C CYS A 30 -7.03 -17.77 4.78
N ASP A 31 -7.49 -16.83 3.94
CA ASP A 31 -8.23 -15.62 4.32
C ASP A 31 -7.42 -14.61 5.16
N GLU A 32 -6.12 -14.81 5.28
CA GLU A 32 -5.24 -13.92 6.06
C GLU A 32 -5.06 -12.58 5.35
N GLU A 33 -5.12 -11.49 6.11
CA GLU A 33 -5.00 -10.12 5.61
C GLU A 33 -3.90 -9.34 6.36
N TRP A 34 -3.03 -8.65 5.62
CA TRP A 34 -1.99 -7.83 6.20
C TRP A 34 -1.54 -6.71 5.26
N VAL A 35 -0.83 -5.72 5.79
CA VAL A 35 -0.24 -4.65 4.99
C VAL A 35 1.26 -4.92 4.82
N ASN A 36 1.77 -4.73 3.62
CA ASN A 36 3.20 -4.78 3.33
C ASN A 36 3.61 -3.69 2.34
N SER A 37 4.91 -3.40 2.28
CA SER A 37 5.54 -2.48 1.31
C SER A 37 6.10 -3.21 0.09
N GLU A 38 6.20 -4.54 0.13
CA GLU A 38 6.78 -5.35 -0.94
C GLU A 38 5.70 -6.06 -1.78
N PRO A 39 5.76 -5.98 -3.12
CA PRO A 39 4.80 -6.64 -4.00
C PRO A 39 5.07 -8.15 -4.19
N GLU A 40 6.31 -8.61 -3.96
CA GLU A 40 6.68 -10.02 -4.11
C GLU A 40 6.74 -10.72 -2.76
N VAL A 41 5.57 -11.16 -2.29
CA VAL A 41 5.42 -11.80 -0.97
C VAL A 41 4.70 -13.14 -1.09
N THR A 42 4.94 -14.02 -0.13
CA THR A 42 4.14 -15.23 0.08
C THR A 42 3.34 -15.09 1.36
N CYS A 43 2.17 -15.71 1.43
CA CYS A 43 1.41 -15.76 2.67
C CYS A 43 2.26 -16.38 3.78
N TYR A 44 2.42 -15.66 4.89
CA TYR A 44 3.23 -16.10 6.02
C TYR A 44 2.54 -17.21 6.84
N GLN A 45 1.22 -17.34 6.74
CA GLN A 45 0.43 -18.39 7.40
C GLN A 45 0.45 -19.72 6.64
N CYS A 46 0.21 -19.70 5.31
CA CYS A 46 0.03 -20.93 4.53
C CYS A 46 1.06 -21.13 3.41
N GLY A 47 1.97 -20.20 3.17
CA GLY A 47 2.98 -20.26 2.10
C GLY A 47 2.42 -20.02 0.68
N SER A 48 1.13 -19.72 0.54
CA SER A 48 0.49 -19.50 -0.77
C SER A 48 1.01 -18.26 -1.48
N LYS A 49 1.07 -18.34 -2.82
CA LYS A 49 1.29 -17.20 -3.74
C LYS A 49 -0.01 -16.66 -4.35
N ASN A 50 -1.15 -17.27 -4.03
CA ASN A 50 -2.46 -16.85 -4.50
C ASN A 50 -2.96 -15.69 -3.64
N LEU A 51 -2.43 -14.50 -3.92
CA LEU A 51 -2.64 -13.29 -3.14
C LEU A 51 -3.38 -12.24 -3.99
N GLU A 52 -4.35 -11.58 -3.37
CA GLU A 52 -4.86 -10.31 -3.87
C GLU A 52 -4.04 -9.17 -3.27
N GLN A 53 -3.69 -8.18 -4.10
CA GLN A 53 -2.93 -7.02 -3.67
C GLN A 53 -3.68 -5.75 -4.05
N ILE A 54 -4.00 -4.94 -3.05
CA ILE A 54 -4.76 -3.70 -3.20
C ILE A 54 -3.92 -2.59 -2.57
N ARG A 55 -3.62 -1.55 -3.34
CA ARG A 55 -3.01 -0.34 -2.75
C ARG A 55 -4.02 0.28 -1.80
N CYS A 56 -3.65 0.41 -0.53
CA CYS A 56 -4.50 0.99 0.50
C CYS A 56 -3.85 2.28 1.02
N TRP A 57 -4.64 3.24 1.48
CA TRP A 57 -4.11 4.42 2.17
C TRP A 57 -4.57 4.34 3.61
N GLN A 58 -3.62 4.15 4.52
CA GLN A 58 -3.84 4.27 5.95
C GLN A 58 -3.60 5.74 6.30
N PHE A 59 -4.65 6.45 6.71
CA PHE A 59 -4.49 7.75 7.35
C PHE A 59 -4.32 7.48 8.85
N PRO A 60 -3.32 8.06 9.52
CA PRO A 60 -3.29 8.01 10.97
C PRO A 60 -4.57 8.65 11.50
N ASP A 61 -5.20 8.00 12.48
CA ASP A 61 -6.44 8.48 13.09
C ASP A 61 -6.24 9.76 13.93
N ASP A 62 -4.99 10.15 14.22
CA ASP A 62 -4.57 11.34 14.97
C ASP A 62 -3.37 12.07 14.32
#